data_AF-A0A261TVH1-F1
#
_entry.id   AF-A0A261TVH1-F1
#
_cell.length_a   1.000
_cell.length_b   1.000
_cell.length_c   1.000
_cell.angle_alpha   90.00
_cell.angle_beta   90.00
_cell.angle_gamma   90.00
#
_symmetry.space_group_name_H-M   'P 1'
#
loop_
_entity.id
_entity.type
_entity.pdbx_description
1 polymer ?
#
loop_
_entity_poly.entity_id
_entity_poly.type
_entity_poly.pdbx_seq_one_letter_code
_entity_poly.pdbx_strand_id
1 'polypeptide(L)'
;MSNDFTFDIKRLRFDENYRPSDNTRITTNFANLARGDSREQNLRNTLKMIDSRFNNLAHWDNPTGDRYAVELDIITVEMTINAEAGSNVFPLIEILQTNIVDRKTNQRIEGIVGNNFSSYVRDYDFSVVLPEFNNDKPTFSTPENFGDLHGKLFKHFLNSSAYKAHFAKPPVICISASSSKTYHRTENHHPILGVEYQQNELSSTDQYFEKMGLEVRYFMPPGSAAPFAFYFQGDLLGQYTNLELISLIATMETFQKIYRPEIYNANSAAGRLYRPSLKNQDYSLTQIVYDREERSQLAVKQGKFTEEHFIKPYKNKLDSWAASVSH
;
A
#
# COMPACT_ATOMS: atom_id res chain seq x y z
N MET A 1 -7.10 -26.77 9.87
CA MET A 1 -6.63 -25.43 10.29
C MET A 1 -7.69 -24.88 11.21
N SER A 2 -7.34 -24.39 12.41
CA SER A 2 -8.36 -24.00 13.39
C SER A 2 -9.18 -22.81 12.84
N ASN A 3 -10.49 -22.86 13.04
CA ASN A 3 -11.45 -21.79 12.70
C ASN A 3 -11.34 -20.60 13.70
N ASP A 4 -10.16 -20.36 14.25
CA ASP A 4 -9.94 -19.39 15.31
C ASP A 4 -10.06 -17.95 14.82
N PHE A 5 -9.72 -17.75 13.54
CA PHE A 5 -9.78 -16.48 12.83
C PHE A 5 -10.44 -16.67 11.46
N THR A 6 -11.54 -15.96 11.24
CA THR A 6 -12.22 -15.85 9.95
C THR A 6 -12.19 -14.40 9.47
N PHE A 7 -12.35 -14.22 8.17
CA PHE A 7 -12.27 -12.90 7.54
C PHE A 7 -13.57 -12.56 6.82
N ASP A 8 -13.90 -11.28 6.83
CA ASP A 8 -14.95 -10.67 6.00
C ASP A 8 -14.35 -9.48 5.25
N ILE A 9 -14.86 -9.20 4.05
CA ILE A 9 -14.39 -8.11 3.20
C ILE A 9 -15.53 -7.12 2.99
N LYS A 10 -15.31 -5.87 3.41
CA LYS A 10 -16.19 -4.75 3.11
C LYS A 10 -15.59 -3.89 2.00
N ARG A 11 -16.46 -3.41 1.12
CA ARG A 11 -16.11 -2.50 0.03
C ARG A 11 -16.81 -1.17 0.22
N LEU A 12 -16.06 -0.09 0.08
CA LEU A 12 -16.57 1.27 0.10
C LEU A 12 -15.96 2.06 -1.04
N ARG A 13 -16.77 2.88 -1.72
CA ARG A 13 -16.29 3.71 -2.83
C ARG A 13 -15.34 4.82 -2.33
N PHE A 14 -14.19 4.96 -2.99
CA PHE A 14 -13.30 6.12 -2.83
C PHE A 14 -13.48 7.06 -4.03
N ASP A 15 -14.41 8.00 -3.90
CA ASP A 15 -14.68 9.04 -4.89
C ASP A 15 -14.61 10.44 -4.24
N GLU A 16 -14.98 11.48 -4.98
CA GLU A 16 -15.03 12.87 -4.49
C GLU A 16 -15.98 13.10 -3.31
N ASN A 17 -16.93 12.19 -3.07
CA ASN A 17 -17.89 12.25 -1.98
C ASN A 17 -17.44 11.44 -0.76
N TYR A 18 -16.35 10.68 -0.87
CA TYR A 18 -15.83 9.89 0.24
C TYR A 18 -15.55 10.76 1.48
N ARG A 19 -16.08 10.32 2.62
CA ARG A 19 -15.87 10.91 3.93
C ARG A 19 -15.47 9.81 4.90
N PRO A 20 -14.33 9.94 5.61
CA PRO A 20 -14.00 9.05 6.71
C PRO A 20 -15.10 9.14 7.76
N SER A 21 -15.55 8.00 8.28
CA SER A 21 -16.52 7.94 9.38
C SER A 21 -15.90 8.33 10.71
N ASP A 22 -16.63 9.08 11.54
CA ASP A 22 -16.16 9.56 12.85
C ASP A 22 -15.84 8.41 13.84
N ASN A 23 -16.59 7.30 13.75
CA ASN A 23 -16.50 6.16 14.66
C ASN A 23 -15.67 4.98 14.11
N THR A 24 -15.31 5.02 12.84
CA THR A 24 -14.52 3.98 12.19
C THR A 24 -13.37 4.63 11.42
N ARG A 25 -12.16 4.38 11.91
CA ARG A 25 -10.91 4.42 11.11
C ARG A 25 -10.41 5.82 10.75
N ILE A 26 -9.62 6.37 11.66
CA ILE A 26 -9.05 7.71 11.53
C ILE A 26 -7.69 7.68 10.79
N THR A 27 -7.16 6.54 10.39
CA THR A 27 -5.69 6.37 10.34
C THR A 27 -5.08 5.83 9.05
N THR A 28 -5.86 5.58 7.99
CA THR A 28 -5.29 5.15 6.70
C THR A 28 -4.69 6.31 5.91
N ASN A 29 -3.65 6.03 5.11
CA ASN A 29 -2.86 7.06 4.42
C ASN A 29 -3.72 8.01 3.56
N PHE A 30 -4.75 7.48 2.89
CA PHE A 30 -5.64 8.24 2.02
C PHE A 30 -6.83 8.88 2.77
N ALA A 31 -7.15 8.45 4.00
CA ALA A 31 -8.20 9.07 4.80
C ALA A 31 -7.85 10.51 5.19
N ASN A 32 -6.56 10.83 5.38
CA ASN A 32 -6.12 12.20 5.65
C ASN A 32 -6.39 13.17 4.49
N LEU A 33 -6.30 12.69 3.23
CA LEU A 33 -6.67 13.49 2.05
C LEU A 33 -8.15 13.84 2.02
N ALA A 34 -8.97 13.02 2.69
CA ALA A 34 -10.41 13.13 2.75
C ALA A 34 -10.90 13.90 4.01
N ARG A 35 -10.09 14.84 4.54
CA ARG A 35 -10.44 15.67 5.70
C ARG A 35 -10.34 17.17 5.44
N GLY A 36 -10.93 17.93 6.37
CA GLY A 36 -10.89 19.39 6.38
C GLY A 36 -11.67 20.04 5.24
N ASP A 37 -11.58 21.36 5.17
CA ASP A 37 -12.35 22.17 4.23
C ASP A 37 -11.96 21.91 2.76
N SER A 38 -10.73 21.46 2.52
CA SER A 38 -10.21 21.13 1.17
C SER A 38 -10.49 19.69 0.74
N ARG A 39 -11.19 18.87 1.54
CA ARG A 39 -11.47 17.45 1.28
C ARG A 39 -11.90 17.17 -0.16
N GLU A 40 -12.98 17.79 -0.60
CA GLU A 40 -13.60 17.48 -1.90
C GLU A 40 -12.63 17.82 -3.05
N GLN A 41 -11.97 18.97 -2.97
CA GLN A 41 -11.01 19.41 -3.97
C GLN A 41 -9.77 18.51 -3.99
N ASN A 42 -9.28 18.10 -2.83
CA ASN A 42 -8.17 17.14 -2.71
C ASN A 42 -8.52 15.81 -3.40
N LEU A 43 -9.71 15.26 -3.15
CA LEU A 43 -10.16 14.01 -3.76
C LEU A 43 -10.32 14.15 -5.27
N ARG A 44 -10.97 15.22 -5.75
CA ARG A 44 -11.09 15.51 -7.19
C ARG A 44 -9.73 15.64 -7.88
N ASN A 45 -8.82 16.40 -7.29
CA ASN A 45 -7.47 16.59 -7.82
C ASN A 45 -6.69 15.26 -7.84
N THR A 46 -6.81 14.45 -6.79
CA THR A 46 -6.19 13.13 -6.71
C THR A 46 -6.71 12.23 -7.83
N LEU A 47 -8.03 12.06 -7.96
CA LEU A 47 -8.63 11.20 -8.98
C LEU A 47 -8.29 11.68 -10.41
N LYS A 48 -8.30 13.00 -10.64
CA LYS A 48 -7.89 13.58 -11.92
C LYS A 48 -6.41 13.33 -12.24
N MET A 49 -5.53 13.39 -11.25
CA MET A 49 -4.11 13.04 -11.44
C MET A 49 -3.93 11.56 -11.79
N ILE A 50 -4.71 10.67 -11.18
CA ILE A 50 -4.71 9.24 -11.50
C ILE A 50 -5.19 9.01 -12.94
N ASP A 51 -6.32 9.58 -13.34
CA ASP A 51 -6.84 9.49 -14.71
C ASP A 51 -5.80 10.01 -15.72
N SER A 52 -5.22 11.18 -15.45
CA SER A 52 -4.22 11.79 -16.34
C SER A 52 -2.98 10.90 -16.48
N ARG A 53 -2.50 10.33 -15.37
CA ARG A 53 -1.34 9.44 -15.37
C ARG A 53 -1.63 8.11 -16.07
N PHE A 54 -2.83 7.55 -15.85
CA PHE A 54 -3.27 6.34 -16.52
C PHE A 54 -3.27 6.52 -18.04
N ASN A 55 -3.92 7.58 -18.53
CA ASN A 55 -4.03 7.85 -19.96
C ASN A 55 -2.68 8.18 -20.60
N ASN A 56 -1.76 8.83 -19.87
CA ASN A 56 -0.40 9.07 -20.34
C ASN A 56 0.38 7.76 -20.59
N LEU A 57 0.20 6.76 -19.72
CA LEU A 57 0.84 5.45 -19.88
C LEU A 57 0.09 4.60 -20.92
N ALA A 58 -1.24 4.62 -20.92
CA ALA A 58 -2.12 3.96 -21.89
C ALA A 58 -2.39 4.86 -23.11
N HIS A 59 -1.31 5.28 -23.78
CA HIS A 59 -1.36 6.24 -24.89
C HIS A 59 -1.75 5.60 -26.24
N TRP A 60 -1.69 4.27 -26.34
CA TRP A 60 -2.08 3.56 -27.56
C TRP A 60 -3.60 3.68 -27.78
N ASP A 61 -4.02 4.06 -28.99
CA ASP A 61 -5.43 4.27 -29.34
C ASP A 61 -6.16 5.21 -28.34
N ASN A 62 -5.44 6.24 -27.88
CA ASN A 62 -5.89 7.26 -26.92
C ASN A 62 -5.33 8.65 -27.28
N PRO A 63 -5.65 9.19 -28.48
CA PRO A 63 -5.02 10.40 -29.01
C PRO A 63 -5.30 11.68 -28.20
N THR A 64 -6.43 11.71 -27.48
CA THR A 64 -6.86 12.83 -26.63
C THR A 64 -6.44 12.68 -25.17
N GLY A 65 -5.94 11.50 -24.77
CA GLY A 65 -5.51 11.25 -23.40
C GLY A 65 -6.64 11.24 -22.37
N ASP A 66 -7.88 10.95 -22.77
CA ASP A 66 -9.07 11.00 -21.92
C ASP A 66 -9.98 9.76 -22.05
N ARG A 67 -9.52 8.71 -22.74
CA ARG A 67 -10.25 7.46 -22.95
C ARG A 67 -10.59 6.72 -21.66
N TYR A 68 -9.67 6.68 -20.72
CA TYR A 68 -9.80 5.86 -19.51
C TYR A 68 -10.11 6.71 -18.28
N ALA A 69 -10.90 6.14 -17.38
CA ALA A 69 -11.01 6.60 -15.99
C ALA A 69 -10.56 5.47 -15.06
N VAL A 70 -9.96 5.82 -13.93
CA VAL A 70 -9.63 4.87 -12.87
C VAL A 70 -10.48 5.20 -11.66
N GLU A 71 -11.23 4.19 -11.24
CA GLU A 71 -12.03 4.28 -10.05
C GLU A 71 -11.41 3.45 -8.93
N LEU A 72 -11.64 3.88 -7.69
CA LEU A 72 -11.01 3.28 -6.52
C LEU A 72 -12.07 2.82 -5.53
N ASP A 73 -11.90 1.61 -5.01
CA ASP A 73 -12.68 1.11 -3.89
C ASP A 73 -11.76 0.82 -2.71
N ILE A 74 -12.16 1.28 -1.53
CA ILE A 74 -11.58 0.87 -0.25
C ILE A 74 -12.05 -0.54 0.04
N ILE A 75 -11.10 -1.44 0.18
CA ILE A 75 -11.28 -2.80 0.64
C ILE A 75 -10.84 -2.84 2.09
N THR A 76 -11.78 -3.13 2.98
CA THR A 76 -11.48 -3.43 4.38
C THR A 76 -11.54 -4.91 4.60
N VAL A 77 -10.49 -5.46 5.20
CA VAL A 77 -10.47 -6.81 5.76
C VAL A 77 -10.78 -6.73 7.24
N GLU A 78 -11.90 -7.31 7.64
CA GLU A 78 -12.26 -7.49 9.04
C GLU A 78 -11.95 -8.92 9.46
N MET A 79 -11.38 -9.09 10.65
CA MET A 79 -11.08 -10.38 11.23
C MET A 79 -11.98 -10.62 12.44
N THR A 80 -12.65 -11.77 12.47
CA THR A 80 -13.42 -12.21 13.63
C THR A 80 -12.60 -13.17 14.47
N ILE A 81 -12.54 -12.92 15.78
CA ILE A 81 -11.82 -13.74 16.75
C ILE A 81 -12.83 -14.53 17.58
N ASN A 82 -12.86 -15.86 17.41
CA ASN A 82 -13.88 -16.79 17.97
C ASN A 82 -15.30 -16.57 17.42
N ALA A 83 -15.83 -17.55 16.68
CA ALA A 83 -17.20 -17.52 16.16
C ALA A 83 -18.28 -17.79 17.23
N GLU A 84 -17.92 -18.31 18.42
CA GLU A 84 -18.89 -18.90 19.37
C GLU A 84 -19.18 -18.09 20.64
N ALA A 85 -18.45 -16.99 20.93
CA ALA A 85 -18.73 -16.15 22.10
C ALA A 85 -18.55 -14.67 21.77
N GLY A 86 -19.66 -13.96 21.50
CA GLY A 86 -19.69 -12.51 21.23
C GLY A 86 -18.65 -12.08 20.21
N SER A 87 -18.94 -12.26 18.91
CA SER A 87 -17.99 -12.04 17.81
C SER A 87 -17.31 -10.67 17.90
N ASN A 88 -16.05 -10.66 18.33
CA ASN A 88 -15.24 -9.45 18.34
C ASN A 88 -14.59 -9.30 16.96
N VAL A 89 -14.99 -8.23 16.27
CA VAL A 89 -14.54 -7.91 14.91
C VAL A 89 -13.43 -6.88 15.00
N PHE A 90 -12.27 -7.19 14.42
CA PHE A 90 -11.11 -6.31 14.39
C PHE A 90 -10.78 -5.92 12.94
N PRO A 91 -10.63 -4.62 12.62
CA PRO A 91 -10.14 -4.21 11.30
C PRO A 91 -8.66 -4.59 11.16
N LEU A 92 -8.33 -5.45 10.20
CA LEU A 92 -6.98 -5.97 10.04
C LEU A 92 -6.18 -5.18 8.99
N ILE A 93 -6.74 -5.09 7.78
CA ILE A 93 -6.10 -4.48 6.59
C ILE A 93 -7.08 -3.52 5.93
N GLU A 94 -6.57 -2.42 5.40
CA GLU A 94 -7.29 -1.54 4.49
C GLU A 94 -6.41 -1.21 3.30
N ILE A 95 -6.92 -1.49 2.10
CA ILE A 95 -6.23 -1.35 0.82
C ILE A 95 -7.18 -0.74 -0.20
N LEU A 96 -6.63 -0.19 -1.29
CA LEU A 96 -7.40 0.24 -2.45
C LEU A 96 -7.37 -0.84 -3.54
N GLN A 97 -8.52 -1.06 -4.15
CA GLN A 97 -8.67 -1.79 -5.41
C GLN A 97 -8.96 -0.78 -6.52
N THR A 98 -8.28 -0.96 -7.66
CA THR A 98 -8.53 -0.16 -8.86
C THR A 98 -9.57 -0.83 -9.75
N ASN A 99 -10.39 -0.03 -10.43
CA ASN A 99 -11.29 -0.47 -11.50
C ASN A 99 -11.11 0.49 -12.68
N ILE A 100 -10.82 -0.04 -13.87
CA ILE A 100 -10.60 0.76 -15.06
C ILE A 100 -11.90 0.86 -15.85
N VAL A 101 -12.29 2.07 -16.21
CA VAL A 101 -13.43 2.34 -17.10
C VAL A 101 -12.88 2.77 -18.45
N ASP A 102 -13.09 1.96 -19.49
CA ASP A 102 -12.83 2.34 -20.88
C ASP A 102 -14.05 3.08 -21.44
N ARG A 103 -13.96 4.41 -21.57
CA ARG A 103 -15.08 5.23 -22.04
C ARG A 103 -15.39 5.01 -23.52
N LYS A 104 -14.44 4.50 -24.31
CA LYS A 104 -14.63 4.22 -25.74
C LYS A 104 -15.50 2.98 -25.95
N THR A 105 -15.30 1.94 -25.16
CA THR A 105 -16.01 0.67 -25.27
C THR A 105 -17.11 0.49 -24.23
N ASN A 106 -17.21 1.41 -23.26
CA ASN A 106 -18.09 1.35 -22.11
C ASN A 106 -17.90 0.07 -21.27
N GLN A 107 -16.66 -0.41 -21.19
CA GLN A 107 -16.29 -1.60 -20.42
C GLN A 107 -15.66 -1.22 -19.09
N ARG A 108 -15.94 -2.04 -18.08
CA ARG A 108 -15.29 -1.99 -16.78
C ARG A 108 -14.36 -3.18 -16.65
N ILE A 109 -13.09 -2.91 -16.36
CA ILE A 109 -12.03 -3.90 -16.23
C ILE A 109 -11.56 -3.87 -14.78
N GLU A 110 -11.51 -5.02 -14.14
CA GLU A 110 -10.99 -5.14 -12.79
C GLU A 110 -9.48 -4.86 -12.79
N GLY A 111 -9.04 -4.00 -11.88
CA GLY A 111 -7.64 -3.66 -11.69
C GLY A 111 -7.05 -4.33 -10.45
N ILE A 112 -5.79 -4.01 -10.17
CA ILE A 112 -5.04 -4.61 -9.05
C ILE A 112 -5.58 -4.15 -7.69
N VAL A 113 -5.64 -5.08 -6.74
CA VAL A 113 -5.88 -4.86 -5.30
C VAL A 113 -4.55 -4.82 -4.53
N GLY A 114 -4.49 -4.06 -3.43
CA GLY A 114 -3.28 -3.90 -2.61
C GLY A 114 -2.64 -2.51 -2.68
N ASN A 115 -3.24 -1.60 -3.45
CA ASN A 115 -2.80 -0.21 -3.51
C ASN A 115 -2.94 0.44 -2.13
N ASN A 116 -2.02 1.35 -1.81
CA ASN A 116 -2.04 2.15 -0.58
C ASN A 116 -2.20 1.32 0.70
N PHE A 117 -1.45 0.20 0.76
CA PHE A 117 -1.54 -0.80 1.81
C PHE A 117 -1.39 -0.21 3.22
N SER A 118 -2.43 -0.41 4.03
CA SER A 118 -2.49 -0.08 5.45
C SER A 118 -2.85 -1.34 6.25
N SER A 119 -2.17 -1.54 7.37
CA SER A 119 -2.43 -2.67 8.27
C SER A 119 -2.29 -2.24 9.71
N TYR A 120 -3.26 -2.67 10.54
CA TYR A 120 -3.31 -2.32 11.95
C TYR A 120 -2.15 -2.93 12.73
N VAL A 121 -1.81 -4.20 12.44
CA VAL A 121 -0.69 -4.91 13.05
C VAL A 121 0.64 -4.34 12.55
N ARG A 122 0.73 -4.00 11.26
CA ARG A 122 1.92 -3.33 10.73
C ARG A 122 2.16 -1.98 11.40
N ASP A 123 1.14 -1.16 11.55
CA ASP A 123 1.30 0.15 12.17
C ASP A 123 1.61 0.04 13.66
N TYR A 124 1.11 -0.99 14.35
CA TYR A 124 1.57 -1.35 15.71
C TYR A 124 3.06 -1.70 15.74
N ASP A 125 3.50 -2.60 14.87
CA ASP A 125 4.89 -3.03 14.80
C ASP A 125 5.82 -1.83 14.52
N PHE A 126 5.52 -1.01 13.50
CA PHE A 126 6.38 0.11 13.12
C PHE A 126 6.25 1.36 14.00
N SER A 127 5.10 1.61 14.63
CA SER A 127 4.86 2.86 15.38
C SER A 127 4.90 2.69 16.90
N VAL A 128 4.90 1.45 17.41
CA VAL A 128 4.98 1.15 18.85
C VAL A 128 6.18 0.24 19.12
N VAL A 129 6.18 -0.99 18.58
CA VAL A 129 7.19 -2.01 18.92
C VAL A 129 8.59 -1.58 18.50
N LEU A 130 8.76 -1.12 17.26
CA LEU A 130 10.07 -0.77 16.72
C LEU A 130 10.68 0.46 17.41
N PRO A 131 9.95 1.58 17.65
CA PRO A 131 10.45 2.68 18.46
C PRO A 131 10.80 2.26 19.89
N GLU A 132 9.94 1.52 20.59
CA GLU A 132 10.20 1.06 21.96
C GLU A 132 11.43 0.16 22.04
N PHE A 133 11.59 -0.76 21.08
CA PHE A 133 12.76 -1.64 21.02
C PHE A 133 14.07 -0.89 20.79
N ASN A 134 14.03 0.24 20.09
CA ASN A 134 15.21 1.05 19.80
C ASN A 134 15.41 2.20 20.79
N ASN A 135 14.50 2.38 21.75
CA ASN A 135 14.65 3.39 22.78
C ASN A 135 15.96 3.15 23.54
N ASP A 136 16.74 4.20 23.74
CA ASP A 136 18.05 4.19 24.40
C ASP A 136 19.14 3.30 23.76
N LYS A 137 18.91 2.77 22.55
CA LYS A 137 19.94 2.01 21.82
C LYS A 137 20.83 2.92 20.97
N PRO A 138 22.15 2.70 20.95
CA PRO A 138 23.08 3.49 20.14
C PRO A 138 23.01 3.15 18.65
N THR A 139 22.45 1.99 18.29
CA THR A 139 22.38 1.51 16.91
C THR A 139 21.01 0.92 16.65
N PHE A 140 20.43 1.32 15.52
CA PHE A 140 19.15 0.81 15.06
C PHE A 140 19.22 -0.69 14.79
N SER A 141 18.23 -1.42 15.29
CA SER A 141 18.05 -2.86 15.05
C SER A 141 16.56 -3.21 15.08
N THR A 142 16.20 -4.37 14.55
CA THR A 142 14.83 -4.89 14.58
C THR A 142 14.73 -6.04 15.58
N PRO A 143 13.59 -6.20 16.28
CA PRO A 143 13.31 -7.42 17.04
C PRO A 143 13.42 -8.67 16.15
N GLU A 144 13.81 -9.82 16.72
CA GLU A 144 13.98 -11.08 15.97
C GLU A 144 12.68 -11.54 15.30
N ASN A 145 11.55 -11.36 15.99
CA ASN A 145 10.21 -11.74 15.54
C ASN A 145 9.44 -10.59 14.86
N PHE A 146 10.12 -9.53 14.44
CA PHE A 146 9.48 -8.34 13.88
C PHE A 146 8.71 -8.67 12.59
N GLY A 147 7.39 -8.47 12.61
CA GLY A 147 6.49 -8.78 11.50
C GLY A 147 6.02 -10.23 11.39
N ASP A 148 6.45 -11.14 12.27
CA ASP A 148 6.08 -12.56 12.17
C ASP A 148 4.57 -12.78 12.32
N LEU A 149 3.94 -12.13 13.31
CA LEU A 149 2.49 -12.24 13.52
C LEU A 149 1.72 -11.68 12.31
N HIS A 150 2.10 -10.49 11.84
CA HIS A 150 1.46 -9.88 10.70
C HIS A 150 1.63 -10.71 9.42
N GLY A 151 2.83 -11.25 9.18
CA GLY A 151 3.11 -12.13 8.06
C GLY A 151 2.21 -13.37 8.05
N LYS A 152 2.06 -14.03 9.20
CA LYS A 152 1.16 -15.18 9.36
C LYS A 152 -0.31 -14.80 9.13
N LEU A 153 -0.78 -13.69 9.71
CA LEU A 153 -2.16 -13.22 9.52
C LEU A 153 -2.44 -12.87 8.06
N PHE A 154 -1.50 -12.21 7.37
CA PHE A 154 -1.62 -11.87 5.97
C PHE A 154 -1.69 -13.12 5.08
N LYS A 155 -0.78 -14.09 5.28
CA LYS A 155 -0.81 -15.38 4.57
C LYS A 155 -2.11 -16.14 4.84
N HIS A 156 -2.62 -16.13 6.07
CA HIS A 156 -3.90 -16.76 6.41
C HIS A 156 -5.07 -16.08 5.68
N PHE A 157 -5.06 -14.74 5.61
CA PHE A 157 -6.04 -13.97 4.86
C PHE A 157 -6.02 -14.34 3.36
N LEU A 158 -4.86 -14.32 2.70
CA LEU A 158 -4.77 -14.65 1.28
C LEU A 158 -5.23 -16.08 0.95
N ASN A 159 -5.07 -17.02 1.88
CA ASN A 159 -5.49 -18.40 1.70
C ASN A 159 -6.97 -18.65 2.06
N SER A 160 -7.64 -17.68 2.68
CA SER A 160 -9.02 -17.81 3.17
C SER A 160 -10.05 -17.88 2.04
N SER A 161 -11.24 -18.40 2.36
CA SER A 161 -12.38 -18.38 1.45
C SER A 161 -12.83 -16.96 1.12
N ALA A 162 -12.75 -16.03 2.09
CA ALA A 162 -13.09 -14.63 1.88
C ALA A 162 -12.23 -14.00 0.78
N TYR A 163 -10.90 -14.15 0.83
CA TYR A 163 -10.04 -13.62 -0.24
C TYR A 163 -10.39 -14.22 -1.60
N LYS A 164 -10.49 -15.55 -1.68
CA LYS A 164 -10.77 -16.29 -2.93
C LYS A 164 -12.15 -16.00 -3.51
N ALA A 165 -13.12 -15.60 -2.69
CA ALA A 165 -14.46 -15.21 -3.14
C ALA A 165 -14.48 -13.81 -3.77
N HIS A 166 -13.53 -12.94 -3.41
CA HIS A 166 -13.51 -11.54 -3.84
C HIS A 166 -12.41 -11.21 -4.86
N PHE A 167 -11.31 -11.97 -4.89
CA PHE A 167 -10.13 -11.68 -5.71
C PHE A 167 -9.61 -12.94 -6.39
N ALA A 168 -9.38 -12.84 -7.70
CA ALA A 168 -8.82 -13.92 -8.50
C ALA A 168 -7.29 -13.97 -8.49
N LYS A 169 -6.64 -12.84 -8.19
CA LYS A 169 -5.17 -12.69 -8.22
C LYS A 169 -4.65 -12.26 -6.85
N PRO A 170 -3.38 -12.54 -6.51
CA PRO A 170 -2.73 -11.98 -5.32
C PRO A 170 -2.73 -10.44 -5.34
N PRO A 171 -2.53 -9.77 -4.20
CA PRO A 171 -2.37 -8.33 -4.20
C PRO A 171 -0.96 -7.94 -4.68
N VAL A 172 -0.85 -6.74 -5.23
CA VAL A 172 0.46 -6.10 -5.46
C VAL A 172 0.52 -4.82 -4.63
N ILE A 173 1.54 -4.72 -3.78
CA ILE A 173 1.79 -3.53 -2.98
C ILE A 173 2.89 -2.73 -3.67
N CYS A 174 2.60 -1.49 -4.05
CA CYS A 174 3.57 -0.58 -4.64
C CYS A 174 3.81 0.61 -3.73
N ILE A 175 5.04 0.83 -3.28
CA ILE A 175 5.40 1.92 -2.37
C ILE A 175 6.73 2.57 -2.76
N SER A 176 7.06 3.65 -2.05
CA SER A 176 8.34 4.35 -2.19
C SER A 176 9.54 3.40 -2.02
N ALA A 177 10.57 3.58 -2.85
CA ALA A 177 11.91 3.07 -2.59
C ALA A 177 12.45 3.66 -1.27
N SER A 178 13.27 2.88 -0.56
CA SER A 178 13.83 3.27 0.74
C SER A 178 14.96 4.29 0.56
N SER A 179 14.94 5.37 1.34
CA SER A 179 16.04 6.35 1.37
C SER A 179 17.31 5.83 2.04
N SER A 180 17.23 4.70 2.76
CA SER A 180 18.38 4.05 3.40
C SER A 180 19.22 3.21 2.42
N LYS A 181 18.73 2.97 1.20
CA LYS A 181 19.33 2.05 0.23
C LYS A 181 19.75 2.76 -1.05
N THR A 182 20.62 2.10 -1.79
CA THR A 182 21.12 2.57 -3.08
C THR A 182 20.67 1.61 -4.17
N TYR A 183 20.22 2.18 -5.28
CA TYR A 183 19.59 1.48 -6.39
C TYR A 183 20.42 1.65 -7.65
N HIS A 184 20.79 0.54 -8.27
CA HIS A 184 21.55 0.48 -9.51
C HIS A 184 20.61 0.14 -10.66
N ARG A 185 20.54 1.03 -11.66
CA ARG A 185 19.80 0.80 -12.88
C ARG A 185 20.36 -0.42 -13.61
N THR A 186 19.50 -1.34 -14.02
CA THR A 186 19.87 -2.50 -14.82
C THR A 186 19.58 -2.27 -16.31
N GLU A 187 19.89 -3.26 -17.14
CA GLU A 187 19.55 -3.26 -18.57
C GLU A 187 18.12 -3.76 -18.84
N ASN A 188 17.47 -4.37 -17.84
CA ASN A 188 16.13 -4.90 -18.01
C ASN A 188 15.10 -3.76 -18.13
N HIS A 189 14.25 -3.86 -19.15
CA HIS A 189 13.25 -2.85 -19.47
C HIS A 189 11.91 -3.50 -19.79
N HIS A 190 10.92 -3.26 -18.92
CA HIS A 190 9.55 -3.67 -19.13
C HIS A 190 8.74 -2.55 -19.80
N PRO A 191 7.86 -2.83 -20.79
CA PRO A 191 7.14 -1.77 -21.52
C PRO A 191 6.24 -0.89 -20.63
N ILE A 192 5.63 -1.46 -19.59
CA ILE A 192 4.77 -0.74 -18.64
C ILE A 192 5.51 -0.27 -17.38
N LEU A 193 6.12 -1.19 -16.64
CA LEU A 193 6.87 -0.89 -15.42
C LEU A 193 8.14 -0.07 -15.66
N GLY A 194 8.67 -0.03 -16.89
CA GLY A 194 9.86 0.73 -17.26
C GLY A 194 11.16 0.03 -16.89
N VAL A 195 12.19 0.82 -16.55
CA VAL A 195 13.53 0.30 -16.28
C VAL A 195 13.61 -0.33 -14.90
N GLU A 196 14.22 -1.50 -14.79
CA GLU A 196 14.48 -2.14 -13.51
C GLU A 196 15.70 -1.55 -12.79
N TYR A 197 15.60 -1.49 -11.46
CA TYR A 197 16.68 -1.15 -10.56
C TYR A 197 16.92 -2.30 -9.58
N GLN A 198 18.18 -2.58 -9.29
CA GLN A 198 18.60 -3.53 -8.28
C GLN A 198 19.07 -2.78 -7.05
N GLN A 199 18.57 -3.15 -5.87
CA GLN A 199 19.05 -2.58 -4.62
C GLN A 199 20.33 -3.25 -4.12
N ASN A 200 21.16 -2.49 -3.41
CA ASN A 200 22.40 -2.98 -2.84
C ASN A 200 22.20 -4.00 -1.70
N GLU A 201 21.13 -3.84 -0.92
CA GLU A 201 20.79 -4.72 0.21
C GLU A 201 19.31 -4.53 0.59
N LEU A 202 18.73 -5.48 1.32
CA LEU A 202 17.36 -5.37 1.80
C LEU A 202 17.19 -4.25 2.85
N SER A 203 16.07 -3.56 2.80
CA SER A 203 15.57 -2.67 3.85
C SER A 203 14.76 -3.43 4.90
N SER A 204 14.51 -2.77 6.05
CA SER A 204 13.63 -3.32 7.08
C SER A 204 12.20 -3.57 6.57
N THR A 205 11.73 -2.76 5.62
CA THR A 205 10.43 -2.97 4.98
C THR A 205 10.46 -4.20 4.08
N ASP A 206 11.55 -4.43 3.34
CA ASP A 206 11.67 -5.61 2.48
C ASP A 206 11.67 -6.89 3.30
N GLN A 207 12.46 -6.94 4.37
CA GLN A 207 12.49 -8.08 5.30
C GLN A 207 11.12 -8.30 5.96
N TYR A 208 10.42 -7.23 6.30
CA TYR A 208 9.09 -7.32 6.90
C TYR A 208 8.03 -7.85 5.91
N PHE A 209 8.07 -7.43 4.64
CA PHE A 209 7.16 -7.93 3.60
C PHE A 209 7.54 -9.33 3.12
N GLU A 210 8.81 -9.74 3.23
CA GLU A 210 9.22 -11.13 3.02
C GLU A 210 8.52 -12.08 4.01
N LYS A 211 8.33 -11.68 5.28
CA LYS A 211 7.54 -12.47 6.25
C LYS A 211 6.07 -12.66 5.83
N MET A 212 5.54 -11.72 5.06
CA MET A 212 4.21 -11.82 4.43
C MET A 212 4.20 -12.75 3.21
N GLY A 213 5.36 -13.31 2.83
CA GLY A 213 5.52 -14.16 1.65
C GLY A 213 5.54 -13.36 0.35
N LEU A 214 6.02 -12.11 0.39
CA LEU A 214 6.13 -11.23 -0.78
C LEU A 214 7.59 -11.11 -1.21
N GLU A 215 7.80 -11.15 -2.52
CA GLU A 215 9.07 -10.79 -3.16
C GLU A 215 9.05 -9.31 -3.54
N VAL A 216 10.22 -8.69 -3.74
CA VAL A 216 10.33 -7.28 -4.14
C VAL A 216 11.15 -7.10 -5.41
N ARG A 217 10.66 -6.26 -6.32
CA ARG A 217 11.42 -5.74 -7.47
C ARG A 217 11.23 -4.24 -7.58
N TYR A 218 12.23 -3.55 -8.14
CA TYR A 218 12.19 -2.09 -8.27
C TYR A 218 12.14 -1.69 -9.72
N PHE A 219 11.12 -0.93 -10.10
CA PHE A 219 10.98 -0.44 -11.45
C PHE A 219 10.69 1.05 -11.45
N MET A 220 11.22 1.75 -12.43
CA MET A 220 10.93 3.16 -12.70
C MET A 220 10.07 3.26 -13.96
N PRO A 221 8.75 3.45 -13.82
CA PRO A 221 7.85 3.58 -14.96
C PRO A 221 8.22 4.74 -15.88
N PRO A 222 7.88 4.68 -17.17
CA PRO A 222 8.16 5.76 -18.11
C PRO A 222 7.60 7.10 -17.62
N GLY A 223 8.47 8.11 -17.51
CA GLY A 223 8.11 9.45 -17.04
C GLY A 223 8.00 9.62 -15.52
N SER A 224 8.28 8.59 -14.72
CA SER A 224 8.40 8.73 -13.26
C SER A 224 9.77 9.28 -12.87
N ALA A 225 9.84 10.02 -11.75
CA ALA A 225 11.09 10.61 -11.26
C ALA A 225 12.01 9.60 -10.56
N ALA A 226 11.47 8.51 -10.01
CA ALA A 226 12.22 7.54 -9.21
C ALA A 226 11.64 6.13 -9.33
N PRO A 227 12.44 5.06 -9.06
CA PRO A 227 11.92 3.71 -8.99
C PRO A 227 10.96 3.51 -7.81
N PHE A 228 9.98 2.64 -7.98
CA PHE A 228 9.06 2.16 -6.94
C PHE A 228 9.43 0.74 -6.54
N ALA A 229 9.13 0.37 -5.30
CA ALA A 229 9.20 -0.99 -4.81
C ALA A 229 7.87 -1.70 -5.09
N PHE A 230 7.89 -2.78 -5.86
CA PHE A 230 6.74 -3.63 -6.16
C PHE A 230 6.86 -4.92 -5.38
N TYR A 231 5.95 -5.14 -4.43
CA TYR A 231 5.87 -6.35 -3.64
C TYR A 231 4.72 -7.24 -4.10
N PHE A 232 4.99 -8.51 -4.37
CA PHE A 232 4.05 -9.42 -5.03
C PHE A 232 4.30 -10.88 -4.67
N GLN A 233 3.36 -11.75 -5.03
CA GLN A 233 3.52 -13.21 -5.01
C GLN A 233 3.49 -13.75 -6.44
N GLY A 234 4.40 -14.69 -6.75
CA GLY A 234 4.43 -15.32 -8.08
C GLY A 234 5.07 -14.44 -9.13
N ASP A 235 4.46 -14.36 -10.32
CA ASP A 235 5.05 -13.67 -11.47
C ASP A 235 4.37 -12.32 -11.74
N LEU A 236 4.99 -11.23 -11.25
CA LEU A 236 4.51 -9.86 -11.48
C LEU A 236 4.38 -9.52 -12.97
N LEU A 237 5.27 -10.05 -13.82
CA LEU A 237 5.37 -9.64 -15.22
C LEU A 237 4.39 -10.41 -16.11
N GLY A 238 4.10 -11.67 -15.77
CA GLY A 238 3.20 -12.54 -16.54
C GLY A 238 1.75 -12.59 -16.05
N GLN A 239 1.49 -12.33 -14.77
CA GLN A 239 0.13 -12.52 -14.19
C GLN A 239 -0.81 -11.33 -14.36
N TYR A 240 -0.28 -10.14 -14.61
CA TYR A 240 -1.07 -8.91 -14.70
C TYR A 240 -1.01 -8.31 -16.11
N THR A 241 -2.16 -7.87 -16.59
CA THR A 241 -2.28 -7.20 -17.88
C THR A 241 -1.66 -5.81 -17.86
N ASN A 242 -1.42 -5.24 -19.05
CA ASN A 242 -0.90 -3.89 -19.16
C ASN A 242 -1.79 -2.85 -18.45
N LEU A 243 -3.12 -2.94 -18.58
CA LEU A 243 -4.03 -1.98 -17.94
C LEU A 243 -4.05 -2.12 -16.41
N GLU A 244 -3.94 -3.35 -15.88
CA GLU A 244 -3.79 -3.61 -14.45
C GLU A 244 -2.51 -2.99 -13.88
N LEU A 245 -1.37 -3.19 -14.56
CA LEU A 245 -0.10 -2.59 -14.14
C LEU A 245 -0.12 -1.05 -14.24
N ILE A 246 -0.75 -0.50 -15.29
CA ILE A 246 -0.91 0.95 -15.43
C ILE A 246 -1.81 1.52 -14.31
N SER A 247 -2.92 0.85 -13.95
CA SER A 247 -3.80 1.36 -12.88
C SER A 247 -3.07 1.40 -11.53
N LEU A 248 -2.26 0.39 -11.22
CA LEU A 248 -1.37 0.34 -10.06
C LEU A 248 -0.38 1.52 -10.07
N ILE A 249 0.35 1.71 -11.18
CA ILE A 249 1.34 2.79 -11.30
C ILE A 249 0.66 4.16 -11.17
N ALA A 250 -0.41 4.40 -11.92
CA ALA A 250 -1.10 5.70 -11.94
C ALA A 250 -1.62 6.08 -10.54
N THR A 251 -2.17 5.09 -9.83
CA THR A 251 -2.68 5.27 -8.47
C THR A 251 -1.54 5.54 -7.50
N MET A 252 -0.53 4.66 -7.45
CA MET A 252 0.52 4.76 -6.45
C MET A 252 1.50 5.90 -6.72
N GLU A 253 1.81 6.23 -7.97
CA GLU A 253 2.61 7.41 -8.31
C GLU A 253 1.91 8.70 -7.87
N THR A 254 0.59 8.81 -8.07
CA THR A 254 -0.17 9.98 -7.59
C THR A 254 -0.07 10.11 -6.08
N PHE A 255 -0.30 9.03 -5.33
CA PHE A 255 -0.14 9.06 -3.88
C PHE A 255 1.30 9.36 -3.45
N GLN A 256 2.32 8.79 -4.09
CA GLN A 256 3.71 9.08 -3.73
C GLN A 256 4.12 10.52 -4.09
N LYS A 257 3.58 11.13 -5.15
CA LYS A 257 3.76 12.56 -5.44
C LYS A 257 3.18 13.47 -4.34
N ILE A 258 2.15 13.01 -3.65
CA ILE A 258 1.56 13.74 -2.51
C ILE A 258 2.37 13.47 -1.22
N TYR A 259 2.72 12.20 -0.95
CA TYR A 259 3.32 11.78 0.31
C TYR A 259 4.83 12.05 0.40
N ARG A 260 5.52 11.96 -0.75
CA ARG A 260 6.98 12.01 -0.92
C ARG A 260 7.38 12.76 -2.20
N PRO A 261 6.86 13.99 -2.45
CA PRO A 261 7.23 14.82 -3.60
C PRO A 261 8.75 15.01 -3.76
N GLU A 262 9.51 15.01 -2.67
CA GLU A 262 10.98 15.11 -2.68
C GLU A 262 11.64 14.00 -3.52
N ILE A 263 10.96 12.85 -3.65
CA ILE A 263 11.41 11.67 -4.41
C ILE A 263 10.62 11.53 -5.71
N TYR A 264 9.28 11.61 -5.65
CA TYR A 264 8.41 11.23 -6.78
C TYR A 264 7.84 12.41 -7.57
N ASN A 265 8.00 13.62 -7.06
CA ASN A 265 7.73 14.86 -7.79
C ASN A 265 8.98 15.75 -7.88
N ALA A 266 10.16 15.12 -7.82
CA ALA A 266 11.45 15.78 -8.05
C ALA A 266 11.53 16.27 -9.50
N ASN A 267 12.19 17.41 -9.71
CA ASN A 267 12.35 17.98 -11.05
C ASN A 267 13.44 17.27 -11.87
N SER A 268 14.21 16.38 -11.22
CA SER A 268 15.25 15.56 -11.82
C SER A 268 14.94 14.08 -11.63
N ALA A 269 15.07 13.29 -12.69
CA ALA A 269 14.85 11.84 -12.64
C ALA A 269 16.07 11.09 -12.07
N ALA A 270 15.81 9.91 -11.50
CA ALA A 270 16.83 9.01 -11.00
C ALA A 270 17.85 8.63 -12.08
N GLY A 271 19.14 8.77 -11.73
CA GLY A 271 20.26 8.38 -12.59
C GLY A 271 20.55 6.88 -12.57
N ARG A 272 21.66 6.46 -13.19
CA ARG A 272 22.10 5.04 -13.21
C ARG A 272 22.38 4.48 -11.80
N LEU A 273 22.83 5.35 -10.90
CA LEU A 273 22.97 5.08 -9.48
C LEU A 273 22.08 6.07 -8.74
N TYR A 274 21.16 5.59 -7.92
CA TYR A 274 20.16 6.44 -7.28
C TYR A 274 20.02 6.10 -5.80
N ARG A 275 20.04 7.15 -4.97
CA ARG A 275 19.71 7.07 -3.55
C ARG A 275 18.61 8.08 -3.26
N PRO A 276 17.37 7.65 -2.94
CA PRO A 276 16.28 8.56 -2.63
C PRO A 276 16.63 9.44 -1.42
N SER A 277 16.20 10.71 -1.43
CA SER A 277 16.45 11.64 -0.33
C SER A 277 15.21 12.47 -0.02
N LEU A 278 14.74 12.38 1.23
CA LEU A 278 13.68 13.26 1.76
C LEU A 278 14.18 14.68 2.05
N LYS A 279 15.47 14.94 1.87
CA LYS A 279 16.09 16.26 1.99
C LYS A 279 16.31 16.94 0.64
N ASN A 280 15.89 16.31 -0.46
CA ASN A 280 15.94 16.94 -1.77
C ASN A 280 15.06 18.19 -1.77
N GLN A 281 15.59 19.33 -2.23
CA GLN A 281 14.87 20.60 -2.32
C GLN A 281 14.39 20.90 -3.75
N ASP A 282 14.90 20.18 -4.76
CA ASP A 282 14.51 20.36 -6.16
C ASP A 282 13.30 19.47 -6.49
N TYR A 283 12.12 19.90 -6.04
CA TYR A 283 10.85 19.23 -6.29
C TYR A 283 9.69 20.21 -6.39
N SER A 284 8.58 19.75 -6.96
CA SER A 284 7.34 20.51 -7.05
C SER A 284 6.28 19.96 -6.07
N LEU A 285 5.42 20.83 -5.53
CA LEU A 285 4.25 20.41 -4.75
C LEU A 285 3.04 20.22 -5.65
N THR A 286 2.15 19.30 -5.28
CA THR A 286 0.83 19.18 -5.90
C THR A 286 -0.12 20.25 -5.35
N GLN A 287 -1.25 20.47 -6.01
CA GLN A 287 -2.34 21.30 -5.49
C GLN A 287 -3.25 20.54 -4.52
N ILE A 288 -2.68 19.59 -3.77
CA ILE A 288 -3.41 18.73 -2.83
C ILE A 288 -2.79 18.96 -1.46
N VAL A 289 -3.61 19.42 -0.52
CA VAL A 289 -3.17 19.66 0.86
C VAL A 289 -3.11 18.33 1.59
N TYR A 290 -1.95 17.98 2.13
CA TYR A 290 -1.72 16.74 2.87
C TYR A 290 -0.93 17.01 4.14
N ASP A 291 -1.50 16.67 5.29
CA ASP A 291 -0.88 16.89 6.59
C ASP A 291 -0.07 15.65 7.01
N ARG A 292 1.25 15.76 6.86
CA ARG A 292 2.17 14.68 7.24
C ARG A 292 2.31 14.53 8.75
N GLU A 293 2.16 15.59 9.52
CA GLU A 293 2.26 15.54 10.99
C GLU A 293 1.03 14.85 11.56
N GLU A 294 -0.17 15.24 11.10
CA GLU A 294 -1.41 14.55 11.43
C GLU A 294 -1.29 13.08 11.06
N ARG A 295 -0.79 12.75 9.85
CA ARG A 295 -0.60 11.36 9.43
C ARG A 295 0.30 10.56 10.38
N SER A 296 1.43 11.14 10.81
CA SER A 296 2.35 10.50 11.76
C SER A 296 1.67 10.25 13.12
N GLN A 297 0.94 11.24 13.63
CA GLN A 297 0.19 11.09 14.89
C GLN A 297 -0.88 10.00 14.78
N LEU A 298 -1.55 9.92 13.63
CA LEU A 298 -2.56 8.90 13.35
C LEU A 298 -1.96 7.49 13.28
N ALA A 299 -0.75 7.31 12.73
CA ALA A 299 -0.07 6.02 12.74
C ALA A 299 0.17 5.52 14.17
N VAL A 300 0.64 6.40 15.05
CA VAL A 300 0.87 6.08 16.48
C VAL A 300 -0.44 5.76 17.19
N LYS A 301 -1.51 6.55 16.96
CA LYS A 301 -2.85 6.28 17.52
C LYS A 301 -3.38 4.92 17.07
N GLN A 302 -3.23 4.58 15.79
CA GLN A 302 -3.61 3.26 15.27
C GLN A 302 -2.81 2.15 15.92
N GLY A 303 -1.49 2.32 16.05
CA GLY A 303 -0.62 1.34 16.71
C GLY A 303 -1.04 1.07 18.15
N LYS A 304 -1.31 2.12 18.93
CA LYS A 304 -1.81 1.98 20.32
C LYS A 304 -3.19 1.34 20.39
N PHE A 305 -4.11 1.73 19.50
CA PHE A 305 -5.42 1.09 19.38
C PHE A 305 -5.29 -0.41 19.11
N THR A 306 -4.45 -0.81 18.16
CA THR A 306 -4.15 -2.22 17.89
C THR A 306 -3.56 -2.91 19.11
N GLU A 307 -2.66 -2.25 19.84
CA GLU A 307 -2.10 -2.81 21.06
C GLU A 307 -3.18 -3.10 22.11
N GLU A 308 -4.04 -2.12 22.39
CA GLU A 308 -5.04 -2.17 23.45
C GLU A 308 -6.22 -3.09 23.13
N HIS A 309 -6.67 -3.10 21.87
CA HIS A 309 -7.89 -3.80 21.46
C HIS A 309 -7.65 -5.14 20.76
N PHE A 310 -6.41 -5.43 20.35
CA PHE A 310 -6.08 -6.65 19.64
C PHE A 310 -4.90 -7.42 20.24
N ILE A 311 -3.74 -6.78 20.39
CA ILE A 311 -2.53 -7.48 20.84
C ILE A 311 -2.66 -7.92 22.31
N LYS A 312 -2.96 -7.00 23.24
CA LYS A 312 -3.05 -7.29 24.67
C LYS A 312 -4.21 -8.25 25.01
N PRO A 313 -5.46 -8.04 24.55
CA PRO A 313 -6.58 -8.89 24.94
C PRO A 313 -6.48 -10.32 24.41
N TYR A 314 -5.85 -10.50 23.23
CA TYR A 314 -5.78 -11.81 22.57
C TYR A 314 -4.37 -12.41 22.56
N LYS A 315 -3.42 -11.86 23.32
CA LYS A 315 -2.00 -12.26 23.30
C LYS A 315 -1.80 -13.77 23.32
N ASN A 316 -2.33 -14.47 24.33
CA ASN A 316 -2.16 -15.91 24.48
C ASN A 316 -2.73 -16.70 23.29
N LYS A 317 -3.85 -16.24 22.73
CA LYS A 317 -4.48 -16.87 21.58
C LYS A 317 -3.68 -16.61 20.30
N LEU A 318 -3.23 -15.36 20.08
CA LEU A 318 -2.39 -14.99 18.95
C LEU A 318 -1.07 -15.75 18.97
N ASP A 319 -0.42 -15.85 20.13
CA ASP A 319 0.84 -16.58 20.31
C ASP A 319 0.64 -18.09 20.05
N SER A 320 -0.40 -18.70 20.62
CA SER A 320 -0.72 -20.12 20.42
C SER A 320 -1.06 -20.42 18.95
N TRP A 321 -1.89 -19.58 18.33
CA TRP A 321 -2.23 -19.72 16.92
C TRP A 321 -1.00 -19.55 16.03
N ALA A 322 -0.20 -18.52 16.27
CA ALA A 322 1.01 -18.25 15.51
C ALA A 322 2.04 -19.39 15.62
N ALA A 323 2.11 -20.08 16.77
CA ALA A 323 2.95 -21.26 16.94
C ALA A 323 2.38 -22.50 16.21
N SER A 324 1.06 -22.59 16.05
CA SER A 324 0.39 -23.72 15.40
C SER A 324 0.42 -23.67 13.86
N VAL A 325 0.54 -22.48 13.27
CA VAL A 325 0.61 -22.31 11.82
C VAL A 325 2.06 -22.42 11.35
N SER A 326 2.32 -23.39 10.47
CA SER A 326 3.63 -23.54 9.82
C SER A 326 3.96 -22.33 8.94
N HIS A 327 5.26 -22.05 8.78
CA HIS A 327 5.79 -20.89 8.04
C HIS A 327 5.41 -20.84 6.56
#